data_AF-A0A352MDL1-F1
#
_entry.id   AF-A0A352MDL1-F1
#
_cell.length_a   1.000
_cell.length_b   1.000
_cell.length_c   1.000
_cell.angle_alpha   90.00
_cell.angle_beta   90.00
_cell.angle_gamma   90.00
#
_symmetry.space_group_name_H-M   'P 1'
#
loop_
_entity.id
_entity.type
_entity.pdbx_description
1 polymer ?
#
loop_
_entity_poly.entity_id
_entity_poly.type
_entity_poly.pdbx_seq_one_letter_code
_entity_poly.pdbx_strand_id
1 'polypeptide(L)'
;MEPISSHPFYKAHTIDSAMNSIWEFYTRKFITLFLVSFIMGLIIQYITSLIRIEIGDYQTLNFEEMMLKIREFMWPMIIVSVLSLIFTAILHSYVIFNPLDSENNIFRCILKSFRYIIPYLLIMIMLAVAGSFALFLGLLVVVIGALFAGIYIMTIYLFILPIMMVEGPNIANTIVRTMKLAHRGFWSNIGWTAVFVIIILVVTMIMSGLILLPFTGSFFSAVKNPEAATAVLNITSRPLYIILSAALNGLTMPLLPMFACILYFNGRAREDEQFSNKSVENEYPGKVRVEDLYAKPLP
;
A
#
# COMPACT_ATOMS: atom_id res chain seq x y z
N MET A 1 17.18 -19.71 5.88
CA MET A 1 15.91 -19.01 5.60
C MET A 1 14.78 -19.93 5.98
N GLU A 2 13.94 -19.51 6.91
CA GLU A 2 12.77 -20.28 7.32
C GLU A 2 11.73 -20.36 6.19
N PRO A 3 10.86 -21.40 6.18
CA PRO A 3 9.81 -21.52 5.17
C PRO A 3 8.84 -20.35 5.26
N ILE A 4 8.29 -19.90 4.14
CA ILE A 4 7.35 -18.77 4.08
C ILE A 4 6.12 -18.96 4.99
N SER A 5 5.72 -20.20 5.25
CA SER A 5 4.62 -20.54 6.17
C SER A 5 4.89 -20.22 7.64
N SER A 6 6.16 -19.98 8.01
CA SER A 6 6.55 -19.53 9.37
C SER A 6 6.38 -18.02 9.57
N HIS A 7 6.03 -17.26 8.52
CA HIS A 7 5.91 -15.82 8.61
C HIS A 7 4.83 -15.42 9.63
N PRO A 8 5.04 -14.39 10.49
CA PRO A 8 4.06 -13.99 11.52
C PRO A 8 2.67 -13.62 11.01
N PHE A 9 2.58 -13.20 9.74
CA PHE A 9 1.31 -12.90 9.06
C PHE A 9 0.68 -14.12 8.36
N TYR A 10 1.32 -15.27 8.36
CA TYR A 10 0.84 -16.50 7.72
C TYR A 10 -0.24 -17.18 8.55
N LYS A 11 -1.48 -16.67 8.49
CA LYS A 11 -2.64 -17.28 9.14
C LYS A 11 -3.95 -16.89 8.46
N ALA A 12 -4.99 -17.69 8.63
CA ALA A 12 -6.35 -17.28 8.29
C ALA A 12 -6.80 -16.16 9.25
N HIS A 13 -6.81 -14.94 8.75
CA HIS A 13 -7.12 -13.76 9.54
C HIS A 13 -8.63 -13.47 9.58
N THR A 14 -9.05 -12.84 10.68
CA THR A 14 -10.20 -11.94 10.75
C THR A 14 -9.67 -10.50 10.70
N ILE A 15 -10.55 -9.51 10.51
CA ILE A 15 -10.09 -8.12 10.50
C ILE A 15 -9.41 -7.72 11.83
N ASP A 16 -9.94 -8.19 12.96
CA ASP A 16 -9.38 -7.90 14.28
C ASP A 16 -8.01 -8.56 14.46
N SER A 17 -7.88 -9.83 14.05
CA SER A 17 -6.60 -10.53 14.17
C SER A 17 -5.56 -9.98 13.18
N ALA A 18 -6.00 -9.45 12.03
CA ALA A 18 -5.16 -8.70 11.10
C ALA A 18 -4.64 -7.41 11.73
N MET A 19 -5.50 -6.58 12.28
CA MET A 19 -5.09 -5.31 12.93
C MET A 19 -4.17 -5.57 14.12
N ASN A 20 -4.46 -6.58 14.94
CA ASN A 20 -3.59 -6.95 16.06
C ASN A 20 -2.20 -7.41 15.57
N SER A 21 -2.13 -8.18 14.49
CA SER A 21 -0.85 -8.59 13.90
C SER A 21 -0.05 -7.42 13.32
N ILE A 22 -0.71 -6.45 12.68
CA ILE A 22 -0.04 -5.21 12.23
C ILE A 22 0.55 -4.48 13.43
N TRP A 23 -0.26 -4.28 14.47
CA TRP A 23 0.17 -3.58 15.68
C TRP A 23 1.34 -4.27 16.38
N GLU A 24 1.25 -5.57 16.59
CA GLU A 24 2.31 -6.36 17.22
C GLU A 24 3.60 -6.32 16.40
N PHE A 25 3.52 -6.49 15.08
CA PHE A 25 4.69 -6.40 14.22
C PHE A 25 5.32 -5.00 14.24
N TYR A 26 4.48 -3.98 14.13
CA TYR A 26 4.90 -2.58 14.11
C TYR A 26 5.62 -2.19 15.39
N THR A 27 5.06 -2.52 16.55
CA THR A 27 5.67 -2.22 17.86
C THR A 27 6.99 -2.98 18.07
N ARG A 28 7.07 -4.26 17.70
CA ARG A 28 8.30 -5.07 17.80
C ARG A 28 9.44 -4.54 16.91
N LYS A 29 9.11 -3.93 15.76
CA LYS A 29 10.09 -3.43 14.78
C LYS A 29 10.06 -1.90 14.63
N PHE A 30 9.48 -1.21 15.60
CA PHE A 30 9.14 0.20 15.51
C PHE A 30 10.34 1.06 15.12
N ILE A 31 11.46 0.90 15.85
CA ILE A 31 12.66 1.72 15.65
C ILE A 31 13.16 1.61 14.20
N THR A 32 13.28 0.38 13.66
CA THR A 32 13.78 0.18 12.30
C THR A 32 12.81 0.71 11.26
N LEU A 33 11.52 0.36 11.38
CA LEU A 33 10.49 0.80 10.44
C LEU A 33 10.36 2.33 10.42
N PHE A 34 10.28 2.94 11.61
CA PHE A 34 10.19 4.38 11.77
C PHE A 34 11.41 5.10 11.20
N LEU A 35 12.63 4.71 11.59
CA LEU A 35 13.84 5.42 11.14
C LEU A 35 14.03 5.31 9.62
N VAL A 36 13.78 4.15 9.03
CA VAL A 36 13.88 3.95 7.59
C VAL A 36 12.83 4.79 6.86
N SER A 37 11.57 4.72 7.29
CA SER A 37 10.49 5.51 6.69
C SER A 37 10.64 7.00 6.93
N PHE A 38 11.25 7.42 8.05
CA PHE A 38 11.59 8.82 8.33
C PHE A 38 12.63 9.34 7.35
N ILE A 39 13.72 8.60 7.12
CA ILE A 39 14.77 8.96 6.15
C ILE A 39 14.17 9.00 4.73
N MET A 40 13.37 8.01 4.36
CA MET A 40 12.64 8.01 3.09
C MET A 40 11.73 9.23 2.95
N GLY A 41 10.97 9.55 4.00
CA GLY A 41 10.11 10.72 4.08
C GLY A 41 10.88 12.04 3.93
N LEU A 42 12.06 12.15 4.54
CA LEU A 42 12.94 13.31 4.38
C LEU A 42 13.42 13.46 2.93
N ILE A 43 13.81 12.35 2.29
CA ILE A 43 14.24 12.37 0.89
C ILE A 43 13.09 12.80 -0.03
N ILE A 44 11.89 12.22 0.14
CA ILE A 44 10.71 12.63 -0.64
C ILE A 44 10.41 14.11 -0.40
N GLN A 45 10.29 14.53 0.86
CA GLN A 45 9.93 15.90 1.21
C GLN A 45 10.96 16.92 0.71
N TYR A 46 12.25 16.58 0.77
CA TYR A 46 13.32 17.41 0.22
C TYR A 46 13.17 17.58 -1.29
N ILE A 47 13.00 16.49 -2.03
CA ILE A 47 12.84 16.56 -3.49
C ILE A 47 11.55 17.28 -3.88
N THR A 48 10.45 17.01 -3.18
CA THR A 48 9.18 17.72 -3.39
C THR A 48 9.32 19.21 -3.08
N SER A 49 10.14 19.62 -2.12
CA SER A 49 10.38 21.05 -1.85
C SER A 49 11.12 21.78 -2.98
N LEU A 50 11.82 21.04 -3.86
CA LEU A 50 12.40 21.59 -5.09
C LEU A 50 11.34 21.87 -6.15
N ILE A 51 10.17 21.22 -6.06
CA ILE A 51 9.02 21.42 -6.92
C ILE A 51 8.24 22.63 -6.39
N ARG A 52 8.72 23.83 -6.72
CA ARG A 52 8.04 25.08 -6.35
C ARG A 52 6.93 25.36 -7.35
N ILE A 53 5.73 24.89 -7.05
CA ILE A 53 4.54 25.33 -7.78
C ILE A 53 3.93 26.46 -6.97
N GLU A 54 4.04 27.69 -7.48
CA GLU A 54 3.43 28.83 -6.84
C GLU A 54 1.92 28.75 -7.07
N ILE A 55 1.10 29.07 -6.06
CA ILE A 55 -0.36 29.03 -6.17
C ILE A 55 -0.87 29.99 -7.27
N GLY A 56 -0.10 31.04 -7.60
CA GLY A 56 -0.34 31.94 -8.72
C GLY A 56 -0.20 31.27 -10.10
N ASP A 57 0.47 30.12 -10.18
CA ASP A 57 0.69 29.40 -11.43
C ASP A 57 -0.56 28.68 -11.95
N TYR A 58 -1.50 28.37 -11.05
CA TYR A 58 -2.77 27.71 -11.37
C TYR A 58 -3.93 28.68 -11.57
N GLN A 59 -3.71 29.99 -11.36
CA GLN A 59 -4.73 31.01 -11.56
C GLN A 59 -4.82 31.50 -13.00
N THR A 60 -3.92 31.05 -13.88
CA THR A 60 -3.99 31.36 -15.31
C THR A 60 -5.04 30.48 -15.98
N LEU A 61 -6.08 31.10 -16.55
CA LEU A 61 -7.13 30.41 -17.32
C LEU A 61 -6.64 29.93 -18.71
N ASN A 62 -5.37 30.13 -19.03
CA ASN A 62 -4.77 29.76 -20.31
C ASN A 62 -4.23 28.33 -20.27
N PHE A 63 -4.90 27.42 -20.98
CA PHE A 63 -4.55 26.00 -21.05
C PHE A 63 -3.11 25.77 -21.56
N GLU A 64 -2.62 26.62 -22.48
CA GLU A 64 -1.27 26.49 -23.04
C GLU A 64 -0.19 26.80 -22.00
N GLU A 65 -0.36 27.88 -21.23
CA GLU A 65 0.55 28.25 -20.14
C GLU A 65 0.53 27.19 -19.03
N MET A 66 -0.65 26.66 -18.70
CA MET A 66 -0.78 25.57 -17.72
C MET A 66 -0.02 24.31 -18.19
N MET A 67 -0.11 23.95 -19.48
CA MET A 67 0.58 22.78 -20.03
C MET A 67 2.11 22.95 -20.01
N LEU A 68 2.60 24.15 -20.33
CA LEU A 68 4.03 24.47 -20.28
C LEU A 68 4.57 24.36 -18.85
N LYS A 69 3.83 24.84 -17.85
CA LYS A 69 4.22 24.70 -16.44
C LYS A 69 4.19 23.26 -15.96
N ILE A 70 3.17 22.47 -16.34
CA ILE A 70 3.13 21.02 -16.02
C ILE A 70 4.34 20.29 -16.60
N ARG A 71 4.75 20.64 -17.82
CA ARG A 71 5.93 20.04 -18.48
C ARG A 71 7.23 20.33 -17.74
N GLU A 72 7.37 21.53 -17.17
CA GLU A 72 8.54 21.92 -16.37
C GLU A 72 8.69 21.04 -15.12
N PHE A 73 7.58 20.72 -14.45
CA PHE A 73 7.59 19.88 -13.25
C PHE A 73 7.48 18.37 -13.53
N MET A 74 7.33 17.96 -14.79
CA MET A 74 7.16 16.56 -15.17
C MET A 74 8.30 15.68 -14.67
N TRP A 75 9.55 16.10 -14.85
CA TRP A 75 10.72 15.34 -14.42
C TRP A 75 10.80 15.16 -12.90
N PRO A 76 10.69 16.23 -12.08
CA PRO A 76 10.61 16.08 -10.64
C PRO A 76 9.47 15.17 -10.17
N MET A 77 8.29 15.25 -10.78
CA MET A 77 7.16 14.37 -10.45
C MET A 77 7.46 12.90 -10.75
N ILE A 78 8.09 12.61 -11.90
CA ILE A 78 8.54 11.26 -12.26
C ILE A 78 9.57 10.76 -11.23
N ILE A 79 10.54 11.59 -10.86
CA ILE A 79 11.58 11.23 -9.87
C ILE A 79 10.95 10.89 -8.52
N VAL A 80 10.04 11.73 -8.01
CA VAL A 80 9.31 11.47 -6.76
C VAL A 80 8.51 10.17 -6.85
N SER A 81 7.84 9.92 -7.98
CA SER A 81 7.05 8.71 -8.20
C SER A 81 7.92 7.45 -8.21
N VAL A 82 9.06 7.48 -8.92
CA VAL A 82 10.02 6.37 -8.97
C VAL A 82 10.63 6.11 -7.60
N LEU A 83 11.02 7.15 -6.86
CA LEU A 83 11.53 7.00 -5.50
C LEU A 83 10.50 6.42 -4.54
N SER A 84 9.24 6.87 -4.64
CA SER A 84 8.15 6.33 -3.83
C SER A 84 7.93 4.85 -4.11
N LEU A 85 8.03 4.44 -5.38
CA LEU A 85 7.98 3.04 -5.79
C LEU A 85 9.14 2.23 -5.20
N ILE A 86 10.37 2.75 -5.28
CA ILE A 86 11.57 2.12 -4.70
C ILE A 86 11.42 1.94 -3.19
N PHE A 87 11.01 2.99 -2.47
CA PHE A 87 10.81 2.96 -1.02
C PHE A 87 9.72 1.96 -0.62
N THR A 88 8.63 1.90 -1.38
CA THR A 88 7.57 0.92 -1.17
C THR A 88 8.10 -0.51 -1.34
N ALA A 89 8.90 -0.78 -2.37
CA ALA A 89 9.52 -2.08 -2.57
C ALA A 89 10.48 -2.46 -1.44
N ILE A 90 11.30 -1.51 -0.96
CA ILE A 90 12.23 -1.72 0.16
C ILE A 90 11.47 -2.12 1.44
N LEU A 91 10.40 -1.39 1.76
CA LEU A 91 9.60 -1.68 2.96
C LEU A 91 8.89 -3.03 2.85
N HIS A 92 8.33 -3.38 1.69
CA HIS A 92 7.76 -4.72 1.48
C HIS A 92 8.82 -5.81 1.65
N SER A 93 10.01 -5.63 1.07
CA SER A 93 11.11 -6.59 1.19
C SER A 93 11.54 -6.77 2.65
N TYR A 94 11.60 -5.68 3.42
CA TYR A 94 11.91 -5.75 4.85
C TYR A 94 10.82 -6.47 5.63
N VAL A 95 9.54 -6.11 5.41
CA VAL A 95 8.40 -6.72 6.11
C VAL A 95 8.32 -8.22 5.84
N ILE A 96 8.58 -8.68 4.61
CA ILE A 96 8.47 -10.09 4.22
C ILE A 96 9.67 -10.92 4.70
N PHE A 97 10.90 -10.41 4.54
CA PHE A 97 12.09 -11.25 4.69
C PHE A 97 12.82 -11.10 6.02
N ASN A 98 12.68 -9.96 6.72
CA ASN A 98 13.32 -9.80 8.04
C ASN A 98 12.80 -10.79 9.10
N PRO A 99 11.50 -11.14 9.16
CA PRO A 99 11.00 -12.08 10.16
C PRO A 99 11.45 -13.52 9.92
N LEU A 100 11.69 -13.90 8.67
CA LEU A 100 12.04 -15.28 8.25
C LEU A 100 13.53 -15.58 8.35
N ASP A 101 14.35 -14.53 8.42
CA ASP A 101 15.79 -14.64 8.48
C ASP A 101 16.37 -13.30 8.98
N SER A 102 16.88 -13.35 10.22
CA SER A 102 17.43 -12.19 10.91
C SER A 102 18.64 -11.57 10.20
N GLU A 103 19.31 -12.28 9.29
CA GLU A 103 20.38 -11.71 8.47
C GLU A 103 19.86 -10.71 7.43
N ASN A 104 18.57 -10.75 7.09
CA ASN A 104 17.95 -9.78 6.18
C ASN A 104 17.72 -8.45 6.90
N ASN A 105 18.80 -7.70 7.07
CA ASN A 105 18.78 -6.31 7.50
C ASN A 105 18.27 -5.39 6.38
N ILE A 106 18.03 -4.12 6.71
CA ILE A 106 17.51 -3.15 5.76
C ILE A 106 18.41 -2.98 4.52
N PHE A 107 19.73 -3.04 4.68
CA PHE A 107 20.66 -2.90 3.56
C PHE A 107 20.55 -4.06 2.56
N ARG A 108 20.44 -5.30 3.05
CA ARG A 108 20.17 -6.46 2.19
C ARG A 108 18.80 -6.36 1.53
N CYS A 109 17.78 -5.88 2.23
CA CYS A 109 16.46 -5.63 1.66
C CYS A 109 16.51 -4.57 0.56
N ILE A 110 17.29 -3.50 0.71
CA ILE A 110 17.51 -2.49 -0.33
C ILE A 110 18.04 -3.14 -1.60
N LEU A 111 19.14 -3.89 -1.50
CA LEU A 111 19.76 -4.55 -2.65
C LEU A 111 18.82 -5.57 -3.31
N LYS A 112 18.13 -6.40 -2.51
CA LYS A 112 17.17 -7.38 -3.02
C LYS A 112 15.97 -6.73 -3.71
N SER A 113 15.56 -5.53 -3.26
CA SER A 113 14.39 -4.82 -3.80
C SER A 113 14.56 -4.39 -5.25
N PHE A 114 15.78 -4.10 -5.69
CA PHE A 114 16.06 -3.65 -7.06
C PHE A 114 15.61 -4.66 -8.12
N ARG A 115 15.65 -5.97 -7.80
CA ARG A 115 15.18 -7.04 -8.68
C ARG A 115 13.70 -6.90 -9.08
N TYR A 116 12.89 -6.26 -8.23
CA TYR A 116 11.44 -6.17 -8.39
C TYR A 116 10.99 -4.86 -9.04
N ILE A 117 11.86 -3.84 -9.14
CA ILE A 117 11.48 -2.50 -9.61
C ILE A 117 10.93 -2.54 -11.04
N ILE A 118 11.66 -3.14 -11.99
CA ILE A 118 11.25 -3.14 -13.41
C ILE A 118 9.96 -3.97 -13.62
N PRO A 119 9.85 -5.22 -13.12
CA PRO A 119 8.59 -5.95 -13.23
C PRO A 119 7.42 -5.23 -12.57
N TYR A 120 7.65 -4.61 -11.41
CA TYR A 120 6.61 -3.88 -10.69
C TYR A 120 6.17 -2.63 -11.45
N LEU A 121 7.10 -1.84 -11.97
CA LEU A 121 6.79 -0.66 -12.78
C LEU A 121 5.94 -1.02 -14.00
N LEU A 122 6.27 -2.12 -14.71
CA LEU A 122 5.49 -2.58 -15.86
C LEU A 122 4.06 -2.94 -15.47
N ILE A 123 3.87 -3.69 -14.37
CA ILE A 123 2.53 -4.01 -13.87
C ILE A 123 1.80 -2.73 -13.45
N MET A 124 2.47 -1.77 -12.81
CA MET A 124 1.87 -0.50 -12.41
C MET A 124 1.40 0.33 -13.61
N ILE A 125 2.15 0.34 -14.72
CA ILE A 125 1.72 1.00 -15.96
C ILE A 125 0.48 0.31 -16.52
N MET A 126 0.46 -1.01 -16.59
CA MET A 126 -0.71 -1.78 -17.04
C MET A 126 -1.93 -1.53 -16.13
N LEU A 127 -1.73 -1.52 -14.82
CA LEU A 127 -2.77 -1.24 -13.83
C LEU A 127 -3.27 0.20 -13.92
N ALA A 128 -2.41 1.18 -14.19
CA ALA A 128 -2.82 2.57 -14.37
C ALA A 128 -3.73 2.74 -15.58
N VAL A 129 -3.42 2.06 -16.70
CA VAL A 129 -4.28 2.04 -17.89
C VAL A 129 -5.61 1.35 -17.60
N ALA A 130 -5.60 0.12 -17.07
CA ALA A 130 -6.83 -0.59 -16.74
C ALA A 130 -7.67 0.13 -15.66
N GLY A 131 -6.99 0.72 -14.68
CA GLY A 131 -7.57 1.45 -13.57
C GLY A 131 -8.23 2.75 -14.00
N SER A 132 -7.66 3.48 -14.97
CA SER A 132 -8.32 4.68 -15.51
C SER A 132 -9.63 4.34 -16.21
N PHE A 133 -9.68 3.24 -16.98
CA PHE A 133 -10.93 2.73 -17.54
C PHE A 133 -11.93 2.32 -16.45
N ALA A 134 -11.48 1.61 -15.42
CA ALA A 134 -12.35 1.20 -14.31
C ALA A 134 -12.92 2.40 -13.52
N LEU A 135 -12.11 3.43 -13.27
CA LEU A 135 -12.58 4.68 -12.64
C LEU A 135 -13.56 5.44 -13.52
N PHE A 136 -13.29 5.52 -14.83
CA PHE A 136 -14.20 6.14 -15.79
C PHE A 136 -15.55 5.42 -15.81
N LEU A 137 -15.55 4.09 -15.90
CA LEU A 137 -16.77 3.28 -15.80
C LEU A 137 -17.46 3.45 -14.45
N GLY A 138 -16.69 3.49 -13.36
CA GLY A 138 -17.21 3.76 -12.02
C GLY A 138 -17.93 5.10 -11.94
N LEU A 139 -17.40 6.15 -12.56
CA LEU A 139 -18.00 7.48 -12.60
C LEU A 139 -19.34 7.48 -13.36
N LEU A 140 -19.46 6.68 -14.43
CA LEU A 140 -20.73 6.51 -15.16
C LEU A 140 -21.81 5.86 -14.29
N VAL A 141 -21.42 5.03 -13.31
CA VAL A 141 -22.30 4.40 -12.32
C VAL A 141 -22.35 5.23 -11.02
N VAL A 142 -22.35 6.56 -11.15
CA VAL A 142 -22.43 7.54 -10.05
C VAL A 142 -21.17 7.57 -9.16
N VAL A 143 -21.05 8.56 -8.29
CA VAL A 143 -19.93 8.75 -7.34
C VAL A 143 -19.62 7.49 -6.53
N ILE A 144 -20.64 6.72 -6.14
CA ILE A 144 -20.48 5.46 -5.39
C ILE A 144 -19.69 4.43 -6.22
N GLY A 145 -19.96 4.34 -7.53
CA GLY A 145 -19.25 3.46 -8.45
C GLY A 145 -17.77 3.81 -8.56
N ALA A 146 -17.43 5.10 -8.64
CA ALA A 146 -16.04 5.56 -8.68
C ALA A 146 -15.28 5.25 -7.37
N LEU A 147 -15.90 5.46 -6.21
CA LEU A 147 -15.31 5.10 -4.92
C LEU A 147 -15.06 3.60 -4.81
N PHE A 148 -16.04 2.78 -5.22
CA PHE A 148 -15.89 1.33 -5.25
C PHE A 148 -14.76 0.88 -6.18
N ALA A 149 -14.68 1.45 -7.39
CA ALA A 149 -13.61 1.18 -8.34
C ALA A 149 -12.23 1.55 -7.75
N GLY A 150 -12.13 2.70 -7.07
CA GLY A 150 -10.90 3.11 -6.39
C GLY A 150 -10.44 2.12 -5.32
N ILE A 151 -11.35 1.66 -4.45
CA ILE A 151 -11.05 0.66 -3.42
C ILE A 151 -10.65 -0.68 -4.05
N TYR A 152 -11.32 -1.08 -5.13
CA TYR A 152 -11.00 -2.30 -5.86
C TYR A 152 -9.60 -2.25 -6.51
N ILE A 153 -9.27 -1.15 -7.19
CA ILE A 153 -7.92 -0.94 -7.76
C ILE A 153 -6.86 -0.96 -6.66
N MET A 154 -7.14 -0.31 -5.52
CA MET A 154 -6.25 -0.35 -4.36
C MET A 154 -6.08 -1.77 -3.81
N THR A 155 -7.15 -2.56 -3.78
CA THR A 155 -7.10 -3.96 -3.35
C THR A 155 -6.19 -4.77 -4.27
N ILE A 156 -6.34 -4.64 -5.60
CA ILE A 156 -5.43 -5.28 -6.58
C ILE A 156 -3.99 -4.84 -6.33
N TYR A 157 -3.76 -3.53 -6.19
CA TYR A 157 -2.44 -2.95 -5.99
C TYR A 157 -1.70 -3.55 -4.79
N LEU A 158 -2.41 -3.73 -3.67
CA LEU A 158 -1.86 -4.27 -2.42
C LEU A 158 -1.36 -5.72 -2.53
N PHE A 159 -1.88 -6.51 -3.47
CA PHE A 159 -1.44 -7.89 -3.66
C PHE A 159 -0.15 -8.01 -4.49
N ILE A 160 0.13 -7.04 -5.39
CA ILE A 160 1.16 -7.19 -6.42
C ILE A 160 2.55 -7.43 -5.82
N LEU A 161 3.01 -6.55 -4.93
CA LEU A 161 4.37 -6.64 -4.38
C LEU A 161 4.59 -7.87 -3.50
N PRO A 162 3.70 -8.21 -2.54
CA PRO A 162 3.82 -9.45 -1.77
C PRO A 162 3.90 -10.70 -2.64
N ILE A 163 3.04 -10.81 -3.66
CA ILE A 163 3.06 -11.93 -4.61
C ILE A 163 4.38 -11.96 -5.37
N MET A 164 4.82 -10.82 -5.91
CA MET A 164 6.04 -10.75 -6.70
C MET A 164 7.29 -11.14 -5.87
N MET A 165 7.33 -10.72 -4.60
CA MET A 165 8.46 -11.00 -3.72
C MET A 165 8.49 -12.45 -3.24
N VAL A 166 7.32 -13.02 -2.94
CA VAL A 166 7.21 -14.37 -2.38
C VAL A 166 7.15 -15.46 -3.47
N GLU A 167 6.44 -15.22 -4.57
CA GLU A 167 6.21 -16.20 -5.66
C GLU A 167 7.11 -15.96 -6.88
N GLY A 168 7.82 -14.83 -6.93
CA GLY A 168 8.84 -14.53 -7.92
C GLY A 168 8.44 -13.41 -8.91
N PRO A 169 9.43 -12.82 -9.60
CA PRO A 169 9.26 -11.59 -10.40
C PRO A 169 8.62 -11.81 -11.78
N ASN A 170 8.00 -12.96 -12.03
CA ASN A 170 7.35 -13.21 -13.32
C ASN A 170 6.05 -12.37 -13.41
N ILE A 171 6.00 -11.47 -14.39
CA ILE A 171 4.90 -10.52 -14.58
C ILE A 171 3.56 -11.24 -14.78
N ALA A 172 3.50 -12.21 -15.69
CA ALA A 172 2.27 -12.95 -16.00
C ALA A 172 1.76 -13.73 -14.79
N ASN A 173 2.64 -14.47 -14.10
CA ASN A 173 2.29 -15.18 -12.89
C ASN A 173 1.77 -14.22 -11.80
N THR A 174 2.45 -13.09 -11.61
CA THR A 174 2.06 -12.08 -10.61
C THR A 174 0.67 -11.53 -10.91
N ILE A 175 0.35 -11.21 -12.17
CA ILE A 175 -0.97 -10.71 -12.57
C ILE A 175 -2.04 -11.76 -12.31
N VAL A 176 -1.85 -13.00 -12.81
CA VAL A 176 -2.84 -14.08 -12.64
C VAL A 176 -3.07 -14.37 -11.17
N ARG A 177 -2.00 -14.45 -10.37
CA ARG A 177 -2.09 -14.71 -8.93
C ARG A 177 -2.78 -13.56 -8.20
N THR A 178 -2.47 -12.32 -8.54
CA THR A 178 -3.10 -11.11 -7.99
C THR A 178 -4.60 -11.16 -8.22
N MET A 179 -5.02 -11.39 -9.47
CA MET A 179 -6.43 -11.46 -9.83
C MET A 179 -7.13 -12.61 -9.10
N LYS A 180 -6.50 -13.79 -9.04
CA LYS A 180 -7.06 -14.94 -8.31
C LYS A 180 -7.28 -14.61 -6.83
N LEU A 181 -6.26 -14.08 -6.13
CA LEU A 181 -6.37 -13.78 -4.70
C LEU A 181 -7.31 -12.60 -4.41
N ALA A 182 -7.30 -11.56 -5.25
CA ALA A 182 -8.20 -10.41 -5.08
C ALA A 182 -9.68 -10.82 -5.18
N HIS A 183 -10.02 -11.72 -6.11
CA HIS A 183 -11.40 -12.19 -6.30
C HIS A 183 -11.78 -13.33 -5.35
N ARG A 184 -10.81 -14.13 -4.89
CA ARG A 184 -11.04 -15.16 -3.88
C ARG A 184 -11.27 -14.49 -2.53
N GLY A 185 -12.54 -14.41 -2.12
CA GLY A 185 -12.93 -13.63 -0.95
C GLY A 185 -13.08 -12.14 -1.23
N PHE A 186 -13.46 -11.79 -2.47
CA PHE A 186 -13.67 -10.42 -2.98
C PHE A 186 -14.23 -9.43 -1.95
N TRP A 187 -15.39 -9.76 -1.36
CA TRP A 187 -16.05 -8.88 -0.38
C TRP A 187 -15.22 -8.67 0.89
N SER A 188 -14.53 -9.71 1.36
CA SER A 188 -13.64 -9.58 2.53
C SER A 188 -12.44 -8.71 2.20
N ASN A 189 -11.80 -8.93 1.04
CA ASN A 189 -10.61 -8.17 0.64
C ASN A 189 -10.92 -6.69 0.43
N ILE A 190 -12.02 -6.38 -0.28
CA ILE A 190 -12.48 -5.01 -0.48
C ILE A 190 -12.90 -4.37 0.84
N GLY A 191 -13.67 -5.09 1.67
CA GLY A 191 -14.12 -4.58 2.96
C GLY A 191 -12.96 -4.23 3.89
N TRP A 192 -11.95 -5.10 3.98
CA TRP A 192 -10.76 -4.84 4.79
C TRP A 192 -9.94 -3.67 4.25
N THR A 193 -9.78 -3.60 2.92
CA THR A 193 -9.08 -2.49 2.28
C THR A 193 -9.80 -1.17 2.52
N ALA A 194 -11.14 -1.14 2.45
CA ALA A 194 -11.94 0.03 2.76
C ALA A 194 -11.75 0.49 4.21
N VAL A 195 -11.85 -0.42 5.18
CA VAL A 195 -11.64 -0.12 6.60
C VAL A 195 -10.21 0.40 6.83
N PHE A 196 -9.20 -0.24 6.24
CA PHE A 196 -7.82 0.19 6.34
C PHE A 196 -7.62 1.61 5.79
N VAL A 197 -8.17 1.90 4.60
CA VAL A 197 -8.11 3.25 3.99
C VAL A 197 -8.79 4.29 4.89
N ILE A 198 -9.95 3.98 5.48
CA ILE A 198 -10.63 4.90 6.41
C ILE A 198 -9.77 5.17 7.64
N ILE A 199 -9.17 4.14 8.24
CA ILE A 199 -8.28 4.29 9.40
C ILE A 199 -7.08 5.17 9.03
N ILE A 200 -6.42 4.89 7.91
CA ILE A 200 -5.29 5.68 7.45
C ILE A 200 -5.69 7.13 7.18
N LEU A 201 -6.86 7.38 6.59
CA LEU A 201 -7.36 8.74 6.35
C LEU A 201 -7.57 9.50 7.66
N VAL A 202 -8.19 8.86 8.66
CA VAL A 202 -8.38 9.48 9.98
C VAL A 202 -7.04 9.77 10.65
N VAL A 203 -6.10 8.83 10.61
CA VAL A 203 -4.76 9.01 11.17
C VAL A 203 -4.04 10.14 10.46
N THR A 204 -4.00 10.17 9.12
CA THR A 204 -3.33 11.22 8.37
C THR A 204 -3.95 12.58 8.62
N MET A 205 -5.28 12.68 8.72
CA MET A 205 -5.98 13.91 9.08
C MET A 205 -5.54 14.44 10.46
N ILE A 206 -5.48 13.58 11.47
CA ILE A 206 -5.01 13.94 12.82
C ILE A 206 -3.54 14.39 12.75
N MET A 207 -2.69 13.63 12.05
CA MET A 207 -1.27 13.95 11.90
C MET A 207 -1.04 15.28 11.18
N SER A 208 -1.81 15.58 10.13
CA SER A 208 -1.76 16.88 9.45
C SER A 208 -2.07 18.04 10.41
N GLY A 209 -3.03 17.87 11.31
CA GLY A 209 -3.29 18.83 12.38
C GLY A 209 -2.09 19.02 13.31
N LEU A 210 -1.44 17.92 13.73
CA LEU A 210 -0.27 17.96 14.59
C LEU A 210 0.94 18.65 13.95
N ILE A 211 1.17 18.48 12.64
CA ILE A 211 2.26 19.17 11.90
C ILE A 211 2.11 20.70 12.01
N LEU A 212 0.87 21.20 11.99
CA LEU A 212 0.58 22.63 11.97
C LEU A 212 0.62 23.29 13.35
N LEU A 213 0.59 22.53 14.45
CA LEU A 213 0.55 23.06 15.82
C LEU A 213 1.67 24.08 16.11
N PRO A 214 2.95 23.83 15.78
CA PRO A 214 4.03 24.78 16.04
C PRO A 214 3.92 26.08 15.23
N PHE A 215 3.10 26.10 14.18
CA PHE A 215 2.92 27.23 13.27
C PHE A 215 1.64 28.03 13.51
N THR A 216 0.82 27.64 14.49
CA THR A 216 -0.46 28.29 14.83
C THR A 216 -0.31 29.80 15.08
N GLY A 217 0.75 30.23 15.76
CA GLY A 217 1.05 31.65 15.98
C GLY A 217 1.20 32.45 14.67
N SER A 218 1.89 31.89 13.67
CA SER A 218 2.03 32.51 12.35
C SER A 218 0.71 32.58 11.56
N PHE A 219 -0.18 31.60 11.73
CA PHE A 219 -1.51 31.64 11.15
C PHE A 219 -2.35 32.77 11.75
N PHE A 220 -2.38 32.89 13.09
CA PHE A 220 -3.12 33.97 13.76
C PHE A 220 -2.59 35.35 13.41
N SER A 221 -1.28 35.51 13.22
CA SER A 221 -0.71 36.80 12.76
C SER A 221 -1.12 37.14 11.33
N ALA A 222 -1.22 36.14 10.43
CA ALA A 222 -1.63 36.35 9.04
C ALA A 222 -3.11 36.70 8.89
N VAL A 223 -3.97 36.14 9.74
CA VAL A 223 -5.40 36.50 9.77
C VAL A 223 -5.60 37.94 10.23
N LYS A 224 -4.77 38.41 11.17
CA LYS A 224 -4.85 39.78 11.70
C LYS A 224 -4.16 40.80 10.79
N ASN A 225 -3.10 40.41 10.09
CA ASN A 225 -2.30 41.27 9.23
C ASN A 225 -2.16 40.63 7.83
N PRO A 226 -2.87 41.15 6.80
CA PRO A 226 -2.82 40.60 5.45
C PRO A 226 -1.40 40.55 4.84
N GLU A 227 -0.51 41.45 5.24
CA GLU A 227 0.90 41.46 4.84
C GLU A 227 1.67 40.23 5.36
N ALA A 228 1.26 39.66 6.49
CA ALA A 228 1.83 38.44 7.06
C ALA A 228 1.28 37.15 6.42
N ALA A 229 0.32 37.23 5.49
CA ALA A 229 -0.21 36.07 4.76
C ALA A 229 0.86 35.39 3.89
N THR A 230 1.82 36.14 3.37
CA THR A 230 2.98 35.61 2.65
C THR A 230 3.87 34.71 3.53
N ALA A 231 3.93 34.96 4.84
CA ALA A 231 4.68 34.15 5.78
C ALA A 231 4.02 32.78 6.07
N VAL A 232 2.72 32.66 5.83
CA VAL A 232 1.96 31.40 5.90
C VAL A 232 2.18 30.54 4.66
N LEU A 233 2.28 31.17 3.48
CA LEU A 233 2.55 30.46 2.21
C LEU A 233 3.92 29.74 2.22
N ASN A 234 4.88 30.25 2.99
CA ASN A 234 6.22 29.68 3.10
C ASN A 234 6.37 28.61 4.19
N ILE A 235 5.30 28.21 4.91
CA ILE A 235 5.39 27.22 6.00
C ILE A 235 5.89 25.87 5.49
N THR A 236 5.46 25.45 4.30
CA THR A 236 5.80 24.14 3.71
C THR A 236 7.29 24.00 3.38
N SER A 237 7.99 25.12 3.18
CA SER A 237 9.44 25.17 2.94
C SER A 237 10.27 25.27 4.23
N ARG A 238 9.63 25.42 5.40
CA ARG A 238 10.37 25.52 6.66
C ARG A 238 11.01 24.18 7.03
N PRO A 239 12.28 24.14 7.46
CA PRO A 239 12.94 22.89 7.86
C PRO A 239 12.17 22.12 8.93
N LEU A 240 11.58 22.83 9.90
CA LEU A 240 10.77 22.21 10.95
C LEU A 240 9.52 21.52 10.37
N TYR A 241 8.84 22.13 9.39
CA TYR A 241 7.68 21.52 8.74
C TYR A 241 8.10 20.25 7.98
N ILE A 242 9.23 20.31 7.26
CA ILE A 242 9.79 19.18 6.51
C ILE A 242 10.11 18.01 7.47
N ILE A 243 10.79 18.28 8.59
CA ILE A 243 11.14 17.27 9.59
C ILE A 243 9.89 16.66 10.22
N LEU A 244 8.91 17.48 10.63
CA LEU A 244 7.67 16.99 11.23
C LEU A 244 6.83 16.18 10.23
N SER A 245 6.72 16.66 9.00
CA SER A 245 6.05 15.95 7.91
C SER A 245 6.71 14.58 7.67
N ALA A 246 8.03 14.55 7.57
CA ALA A 246 8.76 13.30 7.39
C ALA A 246 8.61 12.35 8.58
N ALA A 247 8.62 12.85 9.82
CA ALA A 247 8.43 12.04 11.02
C ALA A 247 7.05 11.39 11.04
N LEU A 248 6.01 12.17 10.74
CA LEU A 248 4.64 11.69 10.78
C LEU A 248 4.31 10.76 9.60
N ASN A 249 4.86 11.03 8.41
CA ASN A 249 4.84 10.07 7.30
C ASN A 249 5.63 8.80 7.66
N GLY A 250 6.74 8.93 8.39
CA GLY A 250 7.54 7.81 8.88
C GLY A 250 6.76 6.85 9.78
N LEU A 251 5.75 7.35 10.49
CA LEU A 251 4.86 6.52 11.31
C LEU A 251 3.90 5.69 10.46
N THR A 252 3.35 6.26 9.39
CA THR A 252 2.26 5.64 8.61
C THR A 252 2.74 4.86 7.40
N MET A 253 3.87 5.23 6.80
CA MET A 253 4.42 4.62 5.58
C MET A 253 4.61 3.09 5.70
N PRO A 254 5.05 2.51 6.84
CA PRO A 254 5.14 1.06 7.01
C PRO A 254 3.80 0.33 7.07
N LEU A 255 2.69 1.02 7.35
CA LEU A 255 1.39 0.37 7.56
C LEU A 255 0.86 -0.29 6.30
N LEU A 256 1.05 0.35 5.15
CA LEU A 256 0.63 -0.15 3.84
C LEU A 256 1.33 -1.47 3.47
N PRO A 257 2.68 -1.59 3.49
CA PRO A 257 3.34 -2.86 3.19
C PRO A 257 2.98 -3.98 4.17
N MET A 258 2.75 -3.67 5.45
CA MET A 258 2.29 -4.67 6.41
C MET A 258 0.88 -5.17 6.08
N PHE A 259 -0.05 -4.26 5.78
CA PHE A 259 -1.42 -4.62 5.41
C PHE A 259 -1.47 -5.41 4.09
N ALA A 260 -0.69 -5.00 3.09
CA ALA A 260 -0.49 -5.73 1.84
C ALA A 260 -0.04 -7.17 2.08
N CYS A 261 0.96 -7.36 2.95
CA CYS A 261 1.44 -8.69 3.30
C CYS A 261 0.37 -9.51 4.03
N ILE A 262 -0.41 -8.90 4.94
CA ILE A 262 -1.53 -9.61 5.58
C ILE A 262 -2.57 -10.07 4.57
N LEU A 263 -2.98 -9.22 3.62
CA LEU A 263 -3.95 -9.62 2.60
C LEU A 263 -3.43 -10.83 1.81
N TYR A 264 -2.16 -10.77 1.38
CA TYR A 264 -1.52 -11.87 0.67
C TYR A 264 -1.45 -13.15 1.50
N PHE A 265 -0.92 -13.08 2.72
CA PHE A 265 -0.71 -14.25 3.56
C PHE A 265 -2.02 -14.84 4.09
N ASN A 266 -3.02 -14.03 4.39
CA ASN A 266 -4.38 -14.49 4.70
C ASN A 266 -4.98 -15.25 3.51
N GLY A 267 -4.87 -14.69 2.30
CA GLY A 267 -5.34 -15.34 1.08
C GLY A 267 -4.67 -16.70 0.89
N ARG A 268 -3.34 -16.75 1.03
CA ARG A 268 -2.52 -17.96 0.88
C ARG A 268 -2.79 -19.01 1.95
N ALA A 269 -2.83 -18.64 3.23
CA ALA A 269 -3.12 -19.56 4.33
C ALA A 269 -4.49 -20.23 4.16
N ARG A 270 -5.51 -19.47 3.72
CA ARG A 270 -6.84 -20.01 3.40
C ARG A 270 -6.85 -20.95 2.19
N GLU A 271 -5.91 -20.81 1.26
CA GLU A 271 -5.77 -21.80 0.20
C GLU A 271 -5.23 -23.11 0.75
N ASP A 272 -4.17 -23.04 1.55
CA ASP A 272 -3.51 -24.20 2.15
C ASP A 272 -4.44 -24.97 3.09
N GLU A 273 -5.20 -24.28 3.95
CA GLU A 273 -6.22 -24.91 4.81
C GLU A 273 -7.29 -25.64 3.98
N GLN A 274 -7.71 -25.06 2.86
CA GLN A 274 -8.68 -25.71 1.98
C GLN A 274 -8.09 -26.94 1.28
N PHE A 275 -6.83 -26.89 0.87
CA PHE A 275 -6.14 -28.05 0.29
C PHE A 275 -5.96 -29.17 1.32
N SER A 276 -5.57 -28.83 2.55
CA SER A 276 -5.44 -29.79 3.65
C SER A 276 -6.76 -30.44 4.03
N ASN A 277 -7.85 -29.67 4.12
CA ASN A 277 -9.17 -30.22 4.41
C ASN A 277 -9.67 -31.14 3.28
N LYS A 278 -9.37 -30.81 2.01
CA LYS A 278 -9.72 -31.67 0.87
C LYS A 278 -8.89 -32.95 0.78
N SER A 279 -7.63 -32.96 1.23
CA SER A 279 -6.84 -34.18 1.27
C SER A 279 -7.34 -35.14 2.35
N VAL A 280 -7.71 -34.61 3.53
CA VAL A 280 -8.27 -35.41 4.63
C VAL A 280 -9.64 -36.00 4.27
N GLU A 281 -10.49 -35.26 3.56
CA GLU A 281 -11.80 -35.77 3.13
C GLU A 281 -11.70 -36.92 2.11
N ASN A 282 -10.61 -36.97 1.32
CA ASN A 282 -10.32 -38.06 0.39
C ASN A 282 -9.57 -39.26 1.04
N GLU A 283 -9.12 -39.13 2.29
CA GLU A 283 -8.31 -40.14 2.98
C GLU A 283 -9.11 -41.07 3.91
N TYR A 284 -10.43 -40.91 3.99
CA TYR A 284 -11.31 -41.86 4.69
C TYR A 284 -11.92 -42.87 3.70
N PRO A 285 -11.39 -44.11 3.59
CA PRO A 285 -11.93 -45.17 2.73
C PRO A 285 -13.19 -45.81 3.32
N GLY A 286 -14.13 -45.00 3.82
CA GLY A 286 -15.30 -45.50 4.55
C GLY A 286 -16.50 -44.55 4.65
N LYS A 287 -16.48 -43.38 4.00
CA LYS A 287 -17.70 -42.57 3.87
C LYS A 287 -18.59 -43.18 2.79
N VAL A 288 -19.68 -43.80 3.23
CA VAL A 288 -20.78 -44.30 2.39
C VAL A 288 -21.21 -43.20 1.43
N ARG A 289 -21.04 -43.44 0.13
CA ARG A 289 -21.52 -42.53 -0.91
C ARG A 289 -23.02 -42.73 -1.08
N VAL A 290 -23.71 -41.71 -1.58
CA VAL A 290 -25.15 -41.84 -1.91
C VAL A 290 -25.38 -43.00 -2.90
N GLU A 291 -24.40 -43.26 -3.75
CA GLU A 291 -24.30 -44.39 -4.68
C GLU A 291 -24.39 -45.76 -3.97
N ASP A 292 -23.77 -45.89 -2.79
CA ASP A 292 -23.73 -47.13 -2.00
C ASP A 292 -25.08 -47.44 -1.35
N LEU A 293 -25.90 -46.41 -1.12
CA LEU A 293 -27.27 -46.54 -0.60
C LEU A 293 -28.26 -47.06 -1.65
N TYR A 294 -27.89 -47.03 -2.94
CA TYR A 294 -28.72 -47.49 -4.06
C TYR A 294 -28.10 -48.66 -4.83
N ALA A 295 -27.05 -49.29 -4.29
CA ALA A 295 -26.50 -50.50 -4.88
C ALA A 295 -27.59 -51.58 -4.90
N LYS A 296 -28.02 -51.97 -6.11
CA LYS A 296 -29.00 -53.05 -6.29
C LYS A 296 -28.44 -54.33 -5.66
N PRO A 297 -29.28 -55.12 -4.95
CA PRO A 297 -28.85 -56.41 -4.43
C PRO A 297 -28.33 -57.26 -5.59
N LEU A 298 -27.12 -57.79 -5.42
CA LEU A 298 -26.49 -58.68 -6.39
C LEU A 298 -27.33 -59.96 -6.53
N PRO A 299 -27.43 -60.54 -7.74
CA PRO A 299 -28.16 -61.78 -8.00
C PRO A 299 -27.54 -63.01 -7.32
#